data_AF-A0A0S6V006-F1
#
_entry.id   AF-A0A0S6V006-F1
#
_cell.length_a   1.000
_cell.length_b   1.000
_cell.length_c   1.000
_cell.angle_alpha   90.00
_cell.angle_beta   90.00
_cell.angle_gamma   90.00
#
_symmetry.space_group_name_H-M   'P 1'
#
loop_
_entity.id
_entity.type
_entity.pdbx_description
1 polymer ?
#
loop_
_entity_poly.entity_id
_entity_poly.type
_entity_poly.pdbx_seq_one_letter_code
_entity_poly.pdbx_strand_id
1 'polypeptide(L)'
;MVEQMNWFARRKPADIWDEPIGAPLGDIEAADRIRNICQAARAIAEAADASAPTRERYERAARTAMEIAMKISDDLMRDDAVRRIVDLCMKAEDIKTAQILSRAIQAGWIREAVLQDYPVLSQ
;
A
#
# COMPACT_ATOMS: atom_id res chain seq x y z
N MET A 1 -28.51 -41.21 4.51
CA MET A 1 -28.52 -39.92 5.23
C MET A 1 -27.11 -39.36 5.08
N VAL A 2 -26.93 -38.38 4.19
CA VAL A 2 -25.62 -37.97 3.66
C VAL A 2 -25.00 -36.90 4.56
N GLU A 3 -23.84 -37.19 5.13
CA GLU A 3 -23.02 -36.23 5.87
C GLU A 3 -21.99 -35.64 4.89
N GLN A 4 -22.23 -34.41 4.41
CA GLN A 4 -21.24 -33.68 3.61
C GLN A 4 -20.40 -32.81 4.53
N MET A 5 -19.22 -33.32 4.90
CA MET A 5 -18.20 -32.57 5.62
C MET A 5 -17.48 -31.64 4.62
N ASN A 6 -17.75 -30.34 4.69
CA ASN A 6 -17.08 -29.33 3.86
C ASN A 6 -15.65 -29.04 4.41
N TRP A 7 -14.66 -29.83 3.99
CA TRP A 7 -13.26 -29.76 4.47
C TRP A 7 -12.32 -28.85 3.67
N PHE A 8 -12.82 -28.03 2.76
CA PHE A 8 -11.97 -27.18 1.92
C PHE A 8 -12.43 -25.72 1.85
N ALA A 9 -12.72 -25.12 3.01
CA ALA A 9 -12.54 -23.68 3.13
C ALA A 9 -11.03 -23.39 3.11
N ARG A 10 -10.43 -23.40 1.90
CA ARG A 10 -9.04 -22.95 1.69
C ARG A 10 -8.94 -21.55 2.30
N ARG A 11 -8.30 -21.43 3.47
CA ARG A 11 -7.90 -20.12 4.00
C ARG A 11 -7.14 -19.44 2.87
N LYS A 12 -7.66 -18.30 2.39
CA LYS A 12 -6.88 -17.45 1.48
C LYS A 12 -5.52 -17.24 2.14
N PRO A 13 -4.39 -17.42 1.42
CA PRO A 13 -3.09 -17.10 1.97
C PRO A 13 -3.17 -15.69 2.57
N ALA A 14 -2.68 -15.52 3.80
CA ALA A 14 -2.59 -14.21 4.41
C ALA A 14 -1.71 -13.34 3.50
N ASP A 15 -2.19 -12.16 3.15
CA ASP A 15 -1.40 -11.26 2.32
C ASP A 15 -0.27 -10.66 3.19
N ILE A 16 0.81 -10.16 2.58
CA ILE A 16 1.99 -9.65 3.32
C ILE A 16 1.59 -8.54 4.33
N TRP A 17 0.56 -7.77 4.02
CA TRP A 17 0.04 -6.73 4.93
C TRP A 17 -0.82 -7.25 6.08
N ASP A 18 -1.14 -8.54 6.14
CA ASP A 18 -1.86 -9.19 7.25
C ASP A 18 -0.91 -9.76 8.33
N GLU A 19 0.40 -9.81 8.05
CA GLU A 19 1.39 -10.28 9.03
C GLU A 19 1.64 -9.22 10.12
N PRO A 20 1.79 -9.63 11.39
CA PRO A 20 2.09 -8.70 12.48
C PRO A 20 3.43 -8.01 12.24
N ILE A 21 3.43 -6.68 12.36
CA ILE A 21 4.64 -5.86 12.27
C ILE A 21 5.48 -6.14 13.53
N GLY A 22 6.56 -6.92 13.38
CA GLY A 22 7.52 -7.16 14.46
C GLY A 22 8.22 -5.85 14.82
N ALA A 23 8.04 -5.37 16.05
CA ALA A 23 8.62 -4.11 16.53
C ALA A 23 9.84 -4.35 17.43
N PRO A 24 10.81 -3.41 17.48
CA PRO A 24 10.91 -2.19 16.67
C PRO A 24 11.60 -2.44 15.31
N LEU A 25 11.06 -1.85 14.23
CA LEU A 25 11.71 -1.77 12.92
C LEU A 25 12.59 -0.51 12.89
N GLY A 26 13.79 -0.60 12.32
CA GLY A 26 14.53 0.60 11.91
C GLY A 26 13.91 1.20 10.64
N ASP A 27 14.31 2.43 10.30
CA ASP A 27 13.76 3.16 9.15
C ASP A 27 13.98 2.41 7.82
N ILE A 28 15.12 1.71 7.68
CA ILE A 28 15.44 0.91 6.50
C ILE A 28 14.50 -0.29 6.38
N GLU A 29 14.29 -1.03 7.46
CA GLU A 29 13.40 -2.19 7.48
C GLU A 29 11.94 -1.78 7.30
N ALA A 30 11.54 -0.64 7.86
CA ALA A 30 10.23 -0.05 7.65
C ALA A 30 10.01 0.32 6.18
N ALA A 31 10.97 1.00 5.55
CA ALA A 31 10.89 1.35 4.13
C ALA A 31 10.89 0.11 3.21
N ASP A 32 11.70 -0.90 3.53
CA ASP A 32 11.70 -2.18 2.81
C ASP A 32 10.34 -2.89 2.93
N ARG A 33 9.76 -2.90 4.14
CA ARG A 33 8.45 -3.52 4.36
C ARG A 33 7.36 -2.83 3.53
N ILE A 34 7.36 -1.51 3.48
CA ILE A 34 6.42 -0.75 2.63
C ILE A 34 6.62 -1.11 1.16
N ARG A 35 7.87 -1.18 0.69
CA ARG A 35 8.19 -1.60 -0.67
C ARG A 35 7.59 -2.97 -0.99
N ASN A 36 7.77 -3.95 -0.10
CA ASN A 36 7.27 -5.31 -0.28
C ASN A 36 5.73 -5.35 -0.31
N ILE A 37 5.06 -4.59 0.57
CA ILE A 37 3.60 -4.44 0.58
C ILE A 37 3.09 -3.86 -0.74
N CYS A 38 3.66 -2.73 -1.18
CA CYS A 38 3.24 -2.07 -2.42
C CYS A 38 3.48 -2.95 -3.66
N GLN A 39 4.60 -3.67 -3.73
CA GLN A 39 4.90 -4.59 -4.82
C GLN A 39 3.92 -5.77 -4.87
N ALA A 40 3.67 -6.40 -3.73
CA ALA A 40 2.72 -7.51 -3.64
C ALA A 40 1.30 -7.05 -3.99
N ALA A 41 0.88 -5.87 -3.52
CA ALA A 41 -0.41 -5.31 -3.85
C ALA A 41 -0.52 -5.06 -5.36
N ARG A 42 0.48 -4.41 -5.97
CA ARG A 42 0.52 -4.16 -7.42
C ARG A 42 0.43 -5.46 -8.23
N ALA A 43 1.14 -6.51 -7.84
CA ALA A 43 1.06 -7.80 -8.52
C ALA A 43 -0.37 -8.38 -8.52
N ILE A 44 -1.18 -8.07 -7.50
CA ILE A 44 -2.59 -8.48 -7.46
C ILE A 44 -3.45 -7.68 -8.45
N ALA A 45 -3.22 -6.37 -8.71
CA ALA A 45 -3.96 -5.67 -9.79
C ALA A 45 -3.65 -6.27 -11.14
N GLU A 46 -2.36 -6.46 -11.43
CA GLU A 46 -1.94 -6.91 -12.76
C GLU A 46 -2.42 -8.35 -13.05
N ALA A 47 -2.67 -9.16 -12.00
CA ALA A 47 -3.17 -10.53 -12.12
C ALA A 47 -4.71 -10.67 -12.09
N ALA A 48 -5.46 -9.65 -11.66
CA ALA A 48 -6.90 -9.73 -11.47
C ALA A 48 -7.68 -8.92 -12.50
N ASP A 49 -8.56 -9.59 -13.25
CA ASP A 49 -9.68 -8.93 -13.93
C ASP A 49 -10.55 -8.22 -12.87
N ALA A 50 -10.90 -6.95 -13.09
CA ALA A 50 -11.24 -5.95 -12.07
C ALA A 50 -12.46 -6.29 -11.18
N SER A 51 -12.29 -7.21 -10.23
CA SER A 51 -13.33 -7.64 -9.28
C SER A 51 -13.23 -6.86 -7.97
N ALA A 52 -14.38 -6.58 -7.34
CA ALA A 52 -14.50 -5.90 -6.04
C ALA A 52 -13.59 -6.40 -4.88
N PRO A 53 -13.22 -7.70 -4.77
CA PRO A 53 -12.28 -8.20 -3.76
C PRO A 53 -10.88 -7.59 -3.86
N THR A 54 -10.51 -7.02 -5.02
CA THR A 54 -9.21 -6.42 -5.27
C THR A 54 -9.10 -5.06 -4.60
N ARG A 55 -10.16 -4.25 -4.61
CA ARG A 55 -10.18 -2.91 -3.98
C ARG A 55 -10.01 -2.98 -2.46
N GLU A 56 -10.72 -3.89 -1.78
CA GLU A 56 -10.61 -4.04 -0.32
C GLU A 56 -9.19 -4.45 0.11
N ARG A 57 -8.54 -5.30 -0.69
CA ARG A 57 -7.14 -5.69 -0.49
C ARG A 57 -6.19 -4.51 -0.65
N TYR A 58 -6.41 -3.66 -1.65
CA TYR A 58 -5.65 -2.44 -1.82
C TYR A 58 -5.78 -1.49 -0.66
N GLU A 59 -7.01 -1.26 -0.21
CA GLU A 59 -7.26 -0.37 0.92
C GLU A 59 -6.58 -0.90 2.20
N ARG A 60 -6.54 -2.23 2.42
CA ARG A 60 -5.77 -2.82 3.53
C ARG A 60 -4.26 -2.64 3.34
N ALA A 61 -3.73 -2.95 2.17
CA ALA A 61 -2.30 -2.77 1.88
C ALA A 61 -1.85 -1.32 2.09
N ALA A 62 -2.63 -0.35 1.61
CA ALA A 62 -2.36 1.07 1.77
C ALA A 62 -2.40 1.49 3.24
N ARG A 63 -3.39 1.04 4.02
CA ARG A 63 -3.47 1.33 5.47
C ARG A 63 -2.25 0.81 6.22
N THR A 64 -1.89 -0.46 6.03
CA THR A 64 -0.71 -1.04 6.70
C THR A 64 0.57 -0.31 6.30
N ALA A 65 0.72 0.05 5.02
CA ALA A 65 1.88 0.81 4.56
C ALA A 65 1.95 2.22 5.18
N MET A 66 0.81 2.92 5.33
CA MET A 66 0.76 4.23 6.00
C MET A 66 1.14 4.13 7.48
N GLU A 67 0.65 3.10 8.18
CA GLU A 67 1.00 2.87 9.59
C GLU A 67 2.49 2.63 9.81
N ILE A 68 3.15 2.00 8.84
CA ILE A 68 4.60 1.83 8.86
C ILE A 68 5.30 3.14 8.52
N ALA A 69 4.81 3.89 7.52
CA ALA A 69 5.40 5.16 7.10
C ALA A 69 5.42 6.19 8.24
N MET A 70 4.36 6.23 9.07
CA MET A 70 4.29 7.10 10.26
C MET A 70 5.35 6.80 11.32
N LYS A 71 5.98 5.62 11.27
CA LYS A 71 7.04 5.20 12.21
C LYS A 71 8.45 5.49 11.68
N ILE A 72 8.58 5.92 10.42
CA ILE A 72 9.88 6.27 9.83
C ILE A 72 10.30 7.65 10.33
N SER A 73 11.47 7.70 10.96
CA SER A 73 12.01 8.93 11.54
C SER A 73 12.73 9.79 10.50
N ASP A 74 13.50 9.19 9.60
CA ASP A 74 14.16 9.89 8.50
C ASP A 74 13.14 10.46 7.50
N ASP A 75 13.16 11.79 7.33
CA ASP A 75 12.19 12.50 6.51
C ASP A 75 12.23 12.09 5.03
N LEU A 76 13.43 11.83 4.49
CA LEU A 76 13.59 11.44 3.09
C LEU A 76 13.11 10.02 2.84
N MET A 77 13.42 9.08 3.75
CA MET A 77 12.91 7.71 3.67
C MET A 77 11.40 7.67 3.85
N ARG A 78 10.84 8.48 4.75
CA ARG A 78 9.40 8.59 4.95
C ARG A 78 8.73 9.13 3.69
N ASP A 79 9.27 10.20 3.10
CA ASP A 79 8.70 10.80 1.90
C ASP A 79 8.80 9.89 0.66
N ASP A 80 9.90 9.14 0.51
CA ASP A 80 10.03 8.08 -0.52
C ASP A 80 9.00 6.96 -0.31
N ALA A 81 8.79 6.55 0.95
CA ALA A 81 7.77 5.56 1.29
C ALA A 81 6.35 6.08 1.00
N VAL A 82 6.04 7.34 1.36
CA VAL A 82 4.75 7.97 1.07
C VAL A 82 4.52 8.06 -0.45
N ARG A 83 5.54 8.41 -1.24
CA ARG A 83 5.45 8.38 -2.72
C ARG A 83 5.01 7.01 -3.23
N ARG A 84 5.61 5.92 -2.74
CA ARG A 84 5.20 4.56 -3.14
C ARG A 84 3.75 4.24 -2.80
N ILE A 85 3.25 4.74 -1.67
CA ILE A 85 1.86 4.56 -1.28
C ILE A 85 0.94 5.40 -2.18
N VAL A 86 1.34 6.61 -2.58
CA VAL A 86 0.61 7.41 -3.57
C VAL A 86 0.46 6.63 -4.88
N ASP A 87 1.55 6.07 -5.42
CA ASP A 87 1.52 5.27 -6.65
C ASP A 87 0.53 4.09 -6.55
N LEU A 88 0.50 3.44 -5.38
CA LEU A 88 -0.43 2.35 -5.09
C LEU A 88 -1.89 2.82 -5.08
N CYS A 89 -2.18 3.93 -4.39
CA CYS A 89 -3.52 4.52 -4.36
C CYS A 89 -4.00 4.94 -5.75
N MET A 90 -3.11 5.50 -6.57
CA MET A 90 -3.41 5.87 -7.96
C MET A 90 -3.79 4.64 -8.79
N LYS A 91 -3.07 3.53 -8.62
CA LYS A 91 -3.40 2.25 -9.28
C LYS A 91 -4.72 1.65 -8.82
N ALA A 92 -5.13 1.93 -7.59
CA ALA A 92 -6.42 1.52 -7.03
C ALA A 92 -7.56 2.51 -7.31
N GLU A 93 -7.32 3.55 -8.12
CA GLU A 93 -8.26 4.66 -8.40
C GLU A 93 -8.72 5.42 -7.13
N ASP A 94 -7.96 5.34 -6.04
CA ASP A 94 -8.21 6.10 -4.80
C ASP A 94 -7.51 7.46 -4.86
N ILE A 95 -8.02 8.31 -5.74
CA ILE A 95 -7.47 9.65 -6.01
C ILE A 95 -7.48 10.51 -4.74
N LYS A 96 -8.52 10.39 -3.91
CA LYS A 96 -8.68 11.22 -2.71
C LYS A 96 -7.56 10.93 -1.70
N THR A 97 -7.27 9.66 -1.45
CA THR A 97 -6.18 9.26 -0.55
C THR A 97 -4.82 9.64 -1.15
N ALA A 98 -4.61 9.39 -2.44
CA ALA A 98 -3.38 9.79 -3.14
C ALA A 98 -3.11 11.31 -3.03
N GLN A 99 -4.15 12.13 -3.15
CA GLN A 99 -4.04 13.59 -3.04
C GLN A 99 -3.63 14.02 -1.62
N ILE A 100 -4.26 13.45 -0.58
CA ILE A 100 -3.91 13.72 0.82
C ILE A 100 -2.46 13.36 1.10
N LEU A 101 -2.03 12.16 0.67
CA LEU A 101 -0.67 11.69 0.86
C LEU A 101 0.36 12.52 0.09
N SER A 102 0.07 12.91 -1.15
CA SER A 102 0.99 13.75 -1.95
C SER A 102 1.27 15.10 -1.28
N ARG A 103 0.30 15.65 -0.56
CA ARG A 103 0.46 16.89 0.23
C ARG A 103 1.26 16.68 1.52
N ALA A 104 1.30 15.45 2.04
CA ALA A 104 2.09 15.10 3.22
C ALA A 104 3.59 14.98 2.92
N ILE A 105 3.98 14.81 1.65
CA ILE A 105 5.38 14.78 1.21
C ILE A 105 6.01 16.17 1.44
N GLN A 106 7.04 16.21 2.28
CA GLN A 106 7.71 17.45 2.68
C GLN A 106 8.81 17.85 1.69
N ALA A 107 9.56 16.88 1.17
CA ALA A 107 10.59 17.06 0.17
C ALA A 107 9.97 17.54 -1.16
N GLY A 108 10.22 18.82 -1.48
CA GLY A 108 9.64 19.48 -2.65
C GLY A 108 9.87 18.71 -3.96
N TRP A 109 11.10 18.23 -4.19
CA TRP A 109 11.46 17.48 -5.39
C TRP A 109 10.74 16.11 -5.52
N ILE A 110 10.45 15.44 -4.40
CA ILE A 110 9.67 14.19 -4.40
C ILE A 110 8.22 14.51 -4.75
N ARG A 111 7.65 15.55 -4.13
CA ARG A 111 6.28 15.99 -4.40
C ARG A 111 6.10 16.43 -5.85
N GLU A 112 7.05 17.20 -6.39
CA GLU A 112 7.05 17.63 -7.80
C GLU A 112 7.09 16.43 -8.74
N ALA A 113 7.93 15.42 -8.47
CA ALA A 113 7.96 14.19 -9.26
C ALA A 113 6.59 13.48 -9.25
N VAL A 114 5.94 13.38 -8.09
CA VAL A 114 4.59 12.80 -7.96
C VAL A 114 3.55 13.59 -8.76
N LEU A 115 3.58 14.92 -8.72
CA LEU A 115 2.64 15.76 -9.47
C LEU A 115 2.89 15.74 -10.97
N GLN A 116 4.14 15.55 -11.40
CA GLN A 116 4.48 15.34 -12.79
C GLN A 116 3.95 13.99 -13.31
N ASP A 117 4.10 12.92 -12.52
CA ASP A 117 3.59 11.59 -12.84
C ASP A 117 2.05 11.55 -12.79
N TYR A 118 1.44 12.32 -11.89
CA TYR A 118 -0.01 12.36 -11.66
C TYR A 118 -0.57 13.79 -11.55
N PRO A 119 -0.75 14.51 -12.67
CA PRO A 119 -1.24 15.90 -12.66
C PRO A 119 -2.61 16.08 -12.01
N VAL A 120 -3.46 15.05 -11.97
CA VAL A 120 -4.77 15.11 -11.32
C VAL A 120 -4.69 15.39 -9.81
N LEU A 121 -3.55 15.09 -9.18
CA LEU A 121 -3.32 15.31 -7.75
C LEU A 121 -3.01 16.77 -7.39
N SER A 122 -2.74 17.63 -8.39
CA SER A 122 -2.46 19.05 -8.16
C SER A 122 -3.70 19.91 -7.92
N GLN A 123 -4.90 19.31 -8.00
CA GLN A 123 -6.17 20.02 -7.79
C GLN A 123 -6.49 20.22 -6.31
#